data_AF-D7MG11-F1
#
_entry.id   AF-D7MG11-F1
#
_cell.length_a   1.000
_cell.length_b   1.000
_cell.length_c   1.000
_cell.angle_alpha   90.00
_cell.angle_beta   90.00
_cell.angle_gamma   90.00
#
_symmetry.space_group_name_H-M   'P 1'
#
loop_
_entity.id
_entity.type
_entity.pdbx_description
1 polymer ?
#
loop_
_entity_poly.entity_id
_entity_poly.type
_entity_poly.pdbx_seq_one_letter_code
_entity_poly.pdbx_strand_id
1 'polypeptide(L)'
;MKPNRVSPRGDLNARLLLRGCGLYGTRKNNNLCSLCYKHSVLQHSTALRFEPKTEQSQCCPLTSSPVAEEEPVRKRRCGICKRKVGMLAFNCRCGHMFCGSHRYPEEHSCPFDYKQSGRLALATQLPLNRADKLQRF
;
A
#
# COMPACT_ATOMS: atom_id res chain seq x y z
N MET A 1 14.80 -39.45 -34.05
CA MET A 1 14.82 -37.97 -33.93
C MET A 1 13.58 -37.43 -34.62
N LYS A 2 12.59 -36.92 -33.86
CA LYS A 2 11.33 -36.44 -34.44
C LYS A 2 11.47 -34.95 -34.79
N PRO A 3 11.22 -34.52 -36.05
CA PRO A 3 11.21 -33.11 -36.39
C PRO A 3 9.93 -32.47 -35.84
N ASN A 4 10.09 -31.43 -35.02
CA ASN A 4 8.97 -30.69 -34.45
C ASN A 4 8.42 -29.71 -35.50
N ARG A 5 7.14 -29.89 -35.82
CA ARG A 5 6.38 -29.16 -36.83
C ARG A 5 5.90 -27.84 -36.20
N VAL A 6 6.59 -26.73 -36.45
CA VAL A 6 6.07 -25.40 -36.09
C VAL A 6 5.15 -24.93 -37.21
N SER A 7 3.84 -24.88 -36.94
CA SER A 7 2.87 -24.29 -37.87
C SER A 7 3.03 -22.77 -37.95
N PRO A 8 2.86 -22.16 -39.14
CA PRO A 8 2.93 -20.73 -39.35
C PRO A 8 1.56 -20.12 -39.09
N ARG A 9 1.48 -19.07 -38.27
CA ARG A 9 0.27 -18.23 -38.22
C ARG A 9 0.64 -16.76 -38.05
N GLY A 10 0.50 -16.04 -39.16
CA GLY A 10 -0.15 -14.73 -39.17
C GLY A 10 0.74 -13.54 -38.86
N ASP A 11 1.42 -13.04 -39.89
CA ASP A 11 1.62 -11.61 -40.06
C ASP A 11 0.28 -10.87 -39.99
N LEU A 12 0.15 -9.97 -39.02
CA LEU A 12 -0.71 -8.76 -39.03
C LEU A 12 -0.57 -8.04 -37.68
N ASN A 13 0.63 -7.54 -37.37
CA ASN A 13 0.83 -6.35 -36.54
C ASN A 13 2.31 -5.96 -36.51
N ALA A 14 2.84 -5.67 -37.71
CA ALA A 14 4.13 -5.00 -37.94
C ALA A 14 4.09 -3.52 -37.48
N ARG A 15 3.58 -3.27 -36.27
CA ARG A 15 3.49 -1.94 -35.67
C ARG A 15 3.64 -2.02 -34.15
N LEU A 16 4.53 -2.90 -33.71
CA LEU A 16 4.84 -3.06 -32.31
C LEU A 16 6.36 -3.08 -32.16
N LEU A 17 6.83 -2.16 -31.29
CA LEU A 17 8.02 -2.29 -30.45
C LEU A 17 9.28 -1.58 -30.95
N LEU A 18 9.30 -0.25 -30.87
CA LEU A 18 10.53 0.52 -31.02
C LEU A 18 11.57 0.24 -29.90
N ARG A 19 11.21 -0.48 -28.83
CA ARG A 19 12.11 -0.82 -27.69
C ARG A 19 11.84 -2.18 -27.02
N GLY A 20 11.22 -3.15 -27.69
CA GLY A 20 11.06 -4.51 -27.15
C GLY A 20 10.23 -4.66 -25.85
N CYS A 21 9.48 -3.64 -25.45
CA CYS A 21 8.68 -3.67 -24.22
C CYS A 21 7.31 -4.34 -24.49
N GLY A 22 7.12 -5.59 -24.06
CA GLY A 22 5.93 -6.42 -24.35
C GLY A 22 4.60 -5.98 -23.72
N LEU A 23 4.33 -4.67 -23.58
CA LEU A 23 3.04 -4.13 -23.14
C LEU A 23 2.39 -3.27 -24.23
N TYR A 24 1.08 -3.40 -24.37
CA TYR A 24 0.28 -2.66 -25.35
C TYR A 24 0.20 -1.16 -24.99
N GLY A 25 0.56 -0.29 -25.94
CA GLY A 25 0.38 1.16 -25.83
C GLY A 25 -0.99 1.61 -26.34
N THR A 26 -1.48 2.75 -25.85
CA THR A 26 -2.75 3.34 -26.32
C THR A 26 -2.50 4.52 -27.27
N ARG A 27 -3.46 4.82 -28.14
CA ARG A 27 -3.36 5.96 -29.09
C ARG A 27 -3.20 7.30 -28.38
N LYS A 28 -3.74 7.43 -27.16
CA LYS A 28 -3.57 8.60 -26.29
C LYS A 28 -2.12 8.81 -25.83
N ASN A 29 -1.34 7.73 -25.71
CA ASN A 29 0.07 7.75 -25.29
C ASN A 29 1.03 7.53 -26.47
N ASN A 30 0.66 7.96 -27.69
CA ASN A 30 1.44 7.77 -28.91
C ASN A 30 1.82 6.30 -29.20
N ASN A 31 0.97 5.35 -28.79
CA ASN A 31 1.24 3.91 -28.85
C ASN A 31 2.45 3.44 -28.00
N LEU A 32 2.87 4.24 -27.02
CA LEU A 32 3.86 3.84 -26.02
C LEU A 32 3.17 3.22 -24.80
N CYS A 33 3.83 2.25 -24.17
CA CYS A 33 3.40 1.73 -22.88
C CYS A 33 3.54 2.82 -21.79
N SER A 34 2.86 2.65 -20.65
CA SER A 34 2.84 3.62 -19.54
C SER A 34 4.23 3.98 -18.99
N LEU A 35 5.19 3.05 -19.05
CA LEU A 35 6.58 3.26 -18.64
C LEU A 35 7.38 4.04 -19.69
N CYS A 36 7.28 3.65 -20.97
CA CYS A 36 7.97 4.33 -22.07
C CYS A 36 7.41 5.74 -22.31
N TYR A 37 6.10 5.94 -22.12
CA TYR A 37 5.47 7.25 -22.23
C TYR A 37 6.06 8.24 -21.22
N LYS A 38 6.18 7.86 -19.93
CA LYS A 38 6.82 8.69 -18.90
C LYS A 38 8.25 9.07 -19.27
N HIS A 39 9.02 8.13 -19.81
CA HIS A 39 10.40 8.40 -20.23
C HIS A 39 10.46 9.37 -21.41
N SER A 40 9.52 9.29 -22.36
CA SER A 40 9.43 10.21 -23.50
C SER A 40 9.00 11.62 -23.09
N VAL A 41 8.08 11.76 -22.12
CA VAL A 41 7.65 13.08 -21.61
C VAL A 41 8.82 13.81 -20.94
N LEU A 42 9.68 13.10 -20.20
CA LEU A 42 10.85 13.68 -19.54
C LEU A 42 11.95 14.14 -20.51
N GLN A 43 12.02 13.59 -21.73
CA GLN A 43 13.00 14.03 -22.74
C GLN A 43 12.51 15.20 -23.59
N HIS A 44 11.19 15.42 -23.71
CA HIS A 44 10.65 16.58 -24.43
C HIS A 44 10.56 17.85 -23.59
N SER A 45 10.66 17.77 -22.26
CA SER A 45 10.64 18.94 -21.37
C SER A 45 11.96 19.73 -21.33
N THR A 46 13.04 19.27 -21.96
CA THR A 46 14.33 19.97 -21.97
C THR A 46 14.43 21.11 -23.00
N ALA A 47 13.35 21.43 -23.74
CA ALA A 47 13.35 22.47 -24.77
C ALA A 47 12.55 23.75 -24.42
N LEU A 48 11.87 23.82 -23.27
CA LEU A 48 11.24 25.06 -22.79
C LEU A 48 11.70 25.33 -21.35
N ARG A 49 12.87 25.94 -21.25
CA ARG A 49 13.43 26.44 -19.98
C ARG A 49 12.70 27.72 -19.58
N PHE A 50 11.65 27.58 -18.78
CA PHE A 50 11.14 28.68 -17.93
C PHE A 50 11.90 28.60 -16.60
N GLU A 51 12.65 29.65 -16.27
CA GLU A 51 13.30 29.80 -14.96
C GLU A 51 12.22 30.08 -13.91
N PRO A 52 12.01 29.22 -12.88
CA PRO A 52 11.16 29.59 -11.77
C PRO A 52 11.96 30.47 -10.81
N LYS A 53 11.56 31.74 -10.70
CA LYS A 53 11.94 32.63 -9.61
C LYS A 53 11.67 31.95 -8.27
N THR A 54 12.73 31.86 -7.48
CA THR A 54 12.76 31.59 -6.06
C THR A 54 11.75 32.46 -5.31
N GLU A 55 10.72 31.86 -4.73
CA GLU A 55 10.09 32.36 -3.51
C GLU A 55 9.72 31.19 -2.60
N GLN A 56 10.08 31.35 -1.33
CA GLN A 56 10.17 30.34 -0.30
C GLN A 56 8.80 29.78 0.09
N SER A 57 8.68 28.46 0.12
CA SER A 57 7.80 27.79 1.08
C SER A 57 8.43 26.46 1.48
N GLN A 58 8.59 26.34 2.79
CA GLN A 58 9.38 25.32 3.46
C GLN A 58 8.85 23.91 3.21
N CYS A 59 9.76 23.01 2.84
CA CYS A 59 9.87 21.70 3.48
C CYS A 59 11.37 21.39 3.56
N CYS A 60 11.90 21.49 4.78
CA CYS A 60 13.33 21.59 5.05
C CYS A 60 14.11 20.26 4.84
N PRO A 61 15.44 20.37 4.71
CA PRO A 61 16.29 19.47 3.95
C PRO A 61 16.84 18.27 4.75
N LEU A 62 17.30 17.29 3.98
CA LEU A 62 18.22 16.24 4.41
C LEU A 62 19.48 16.82 5.08
N THR A 63 19.97 16.07 6.07
CA THR A 63 21.30 16.09 6.73
C THR A 63 21.54 17.02 7.91
N SER A 64 21.42 16.48 9.13
CA SER A 64 22.55 16.24 10.03
C SER A 64 22.08 15.53 11.31
N SER A 65 22.80 14.48 11.68
CA SER A 65 22.56 13.66 12.86
C SER A 65 22.58 14.48 14.16
N PRO A 66 21.78 14.09 15.16
CA PRO A 66 22.29 13.96 16.51
C PRO A 66 22.11 12.51 16.99
N VAL A 67 23.22 11.96 17.47
CA VAL A 67 23.40 10.73 18.26
C VAL A 67 22.12 9.92 18.48
N ALA A 68 21.88 8.96 17.60
CA ALA A 68 20.91 7.92 17.85
C ALA A 68 21.51 6.96 18.89
N GLU A 69 20.99 6.97 20.11
CA GLU A 69 21.00 5.77 20.94
C GLU A 69 20.42 4.64 20.08
N GLU A 70 21.24 3.62 19.79
CA GLU A 70 20.81 2.43 19.06
C GLU A 70 19.85 1.63 19.95
N GLU A 71 18.58 2.01 19.92
CA GLU A 71 17.50 1.14 20.36
C GLU A 71 17.59 -0.15 19.52
N PRO A 72 17.75 -1.34 20.14
CA PRO A 72 18.00 -2.57 19.41
C PRO A 72 16.88 -2.80 18.40
N VAL A 73 17.23 -3.07 17.14
CA VAL A 73 16.29 -3.42 16.07
C VAL A 73 15.50 -4.66 16.51
N ARG A 74 14.34 -4.39 17.12
CA ARG A 74 13.50 -5.40 17.77
C ARG A 74 13.03 -6.36 16.69
N LYS A 75 13.53 -7.59 16.70
CA LYS A 75 13.13 -8.62 15.75
C LYS A 75 11.64 -8.86 15.93
N ARG A 76 10.83 -8.39 14.97
CA ARG A 76 9.37 -8.56 14.97
C ARG A 76 9.04 -10.05 14.87
N ARG A 77 8.52 -10.64 15.96
CA ARG A 77 8.18 -12.06 16.07
C ARG A 77 6.76 -12.23 16.60
N CYS A 78 6.13 -13.32 16.19
CA CYS A 78 4.81 -13.70 16.68
C CYS A 78 4.85 -14.00 18.18
N GLY A 79 3.90 -13.49 18.96
CA GLY A 79 3.81 -13.72 20.41
C GLY A 79 3.55 -15.18 20.81
N ILE A 80 3.01 -16.01 19.90
CA ILE A 80 2.70 -17.43 20.17
C ILE A 80 3.77 -18.33 19.55
N CYS A 81 3.86 -18.34 18.22
CA CYS A 81 4.73 -19.27 17.50
C CYS A 81 6.17 -18.79 17.32
N LYS A 82 6.51 -17.56 17.78
CA LYS A 82 7.86 -16.95 17.71
C LYS A 82 8.48 -16.85 16.31
N ARG A 83 7.69 -17.15 15.26
CA ARG A 83 8.04 -16.99 13.85
C ARG A 83 8.30 -15.52 13.56
N LYS A 84 9.31 -15.23 12.75
CA LYS A 84 9.62 -13.85 12.30
C LYS A 84 8.42 -13.33 11.51
N VAL A 85 7.79 -12.28 12.02
CA VAL A 85 6.70 -11.58 11.33
C VAL A 85 7.35 -10.37 10.66
N GLY A 86 7.28 -10.34 9.33
CA GLY A 86 7.93 -9.29 8.53
C GLY A 86 7.23 -7.94 8.71
N MET A 87 7.21 -7.14 7.64
CA MET A 87 6.49 -5.87 7.63
C MET A 87 4.98 -6.05 7.84
N LEU A 88 4.41 -7.17 7.36
CA LEU A 88 2.98 -7.52 7.43
C LEU A 88 2.56 -8.13 8.79
N ALA A 89 3.20 -7.73 9.89
CA ALA A 89 2.81 -8.19 11.22
C ALA A 89 1.47 -7.56 11.65
N PHE A 90 0.63 -8.33 12.34
CA PHE A 90 -0.64 -7.83 12.88
C PHE A 90 -0.48 -7.47 14.35
N ASN A 91 -0.81 -6.23 14.69
CA ASN A 91 -0.82 -5.77 16.09
C ASN A 91 -2.18 -6.10 16.71
N CYS A 92 -2.16 -6.76 17.86
CA CYS A 92 -3.36 -6.96 18.66
C CYS A 92 -3.49 -5.89 19.74
N ARG A 93 -4.72 -5.68 20.24
CA ARG A 93 -5.02 -4.75 21.34
C ARG A 93 -4.36 -5.15 22.66
N CYS A 94 -3.97 -6.41 22.83
CA CYS A 94 -3.14 -6.87 23.95
C CYS A 94 -1.65 -6.49 23.84
N GLY A 95 -1.26 -5.70 22.84
CA GLY A 95 0.10 -5.18 22.67
C GLY A 95 1.10 -6.13 21.98
N HIS A 96 0.69 -7.35 21.64
CA HIS A 96 1.53 -8.33 20.97
C HIS A 96 1.38 -8.27 19.44
N MET A 97 2.45 -8.69 18.74
CA MET A 97 2.45 -8.84 17.28
C MET A 97 2.30 -10.30 16.90
N PHE A 98 1.50 -10.58 15.86
CA PHE A 98 1.20 -11.94 15.41
C PHE A 98 1.39 -12.14 13.91
N CYS A 99 1.58 -13.40 13.51
CA CYS A 99 1.56 -13.80 12.10
C CYS A 99 0.12 -13.96 11.59
N GLY A 100 -0.06 -14.18 10.29
CA GLY A 100 -1.38 -14.36 9.69
C GLY A 100 -2.24 -15.46 10.32
N SER A 101 -1.61 -16.55 10.81
CA SER A 101 -2.30 -17.67 11.47
C SER A 101 -2.59 -17.48 12.96
N HIS A 102 -2.16 -16.38 13.56
CA HIS A 102 -2.39 -16.08 14.98
C HIS A 102 -2.98 -14.67 15.14
N ARG A 103 -3.59 -14.16 14.08
CA ARG A 103 -4.10 -12.80 13.98
C ARG A 103 -5.34 -12.63 14.86
N TYR A 104 -6.16 -13.67 14.99
CA TYR A 104 -7.46 -13.57 15.63
C TYR A 104 -7.38 -13.82 17.14
N PRO A 105 -8.21 -13.15 17.97
CA PRO A 105 -8.21 -13.31 19.43
C PRO A 105 -8.38 -14.75 19.92
N GLU A 106 -9.17 -15.53 19.18
CA GLU A 106 -9.42 -16.97 19.42
C GLU A 106 -8.11 -17.78 19.36
N GLU A 107 -7.22 -17.44 18.43
CA GLU A 107 -5.98 -18.19 18.18
C GLU A 107 -4.90 -17.92 19.24
N HIS A 108 -5.07 -16.87 20.05
CA HIS A 108 -4.08 -16.42 21.02
C HIS A 108 -4.59 -16.14 22.42
N SER A 109 -5.85 -16.50 22.69
CA SER A 109 -6.51 -16.27 23.98
C SER A 109 -6.27 -14.83 24.48
N CYS A 110 -6.64 -13.86 23.65
CA CYS A 110 -6.38 -12.45 23.93
C CYS A 110 -6.95 -12.03 25.30
N PRO A 111 -6.15 -11.48 26.22
CA PRO A 111 -6.64 -11.02 27.53
C PRO A 111 -7.49 -9.74 27.45
N PHE A 112 -7.69 -9.17 26.27
CA PHE A 112 -8.41 -7.92 26.08
C PHE A 112 -9.92 -8.16 25.87
N ASP A 113 -10.76 -7.49 26.67
CA ASP A 113 -12.21 -7.58 26.57
C ASP A 113 -12.81 -6.76 25.42
N TYR A 114 -12.92 -7.38 24.25
CA TYR A 114 -13.53 -6.77 23.06
C TYR A 114 -15.02 -6.43 23.26
N LYS A 115 -15.75 -7.25 24.04
CA LYS A 115 -17.19 -7.05 24.27
C LYS A 115 -17.47 -5.78 25.08
N GLN A 116 -16.68 -5.52 26.11
CA GLN A 116 -16.88 -4.34 26.95
C GLN A 116 -16.37 -3.08 26.24
N SER A 117 -15.18 -3.13 25.65
CA SER A 117 -14.64 -1.99 24.89
C SER A 117 -15.53 -1.61 23.69
N GLY A 118 -16.13 -2.60 23.01
CA GLY A 118 -17.11 -2.35 21.95
C GLY A 118 -18.37 -1.66 22.47
N ARG A 119 -18.93 -2.11 23.60
CA ARG A 119 -20.08 -1.48 24.24
C ARG A 119 -19.81 -0.04 24.66
N LEU A 120 -18.65 0.22 25.26
CA LEU A 120 -18.25 1.57 25.67
C LEU A 120 -18.10 2.48 24.46
N ALA A 121 -17.41 2.02 23.39
CA ALA A 121 -17.27 2.81 22.17
C ALA A 121 -18.62 3.18 21.53
N LEU A 122 -19.55 2.22 21.47
CA LEU A 122 -20.91 2.49 20.97
C LEU A 122 -21.67 3.44 21.89
N ALA A 123 -21.59 3.27 23.21
CA ALA A 123 -22.24 4.15 24.18
C ALA A 123 -21.71 5.59 24.11
N THR A 124 -20.42 5.77 23.82
CA THR A 124 -19.82 7.09 23.60
C THR A 124 -20.32 7.75 22.30
N GLN A 125 -20.60 6.95 21.26
CA GLN A 125 -20.95 7.46 19.93
C GLN A 125 -22.46 7.62 19.69
N LEU A 126 -23.30 6.81 20.34
CA LEU A 126 -24.74 6.89 20.13
C LEU A 126 -25.36 8.06 20.91
N PRO A 127 -26.13 8.94 20.25
CA PRO A 127 -26.97 9.88 20.95
C PRO A 127 -28.06 9.13 21.72
N LEU A 128 -28.31 9.56 22.96
CA LEU A 128 -29.33 8.96 23.82
C LEU A 128 -30.72 9.29 23.27
N ASN A 129 -31.29 8.36 22.51
CA ASN A 129 -32.65 8.48 22.01
C ASN A 129 -33.62 8.18 23.16
N ARG A 130 -33.98 9.22 23.94
CA ARG A 130 -35.06 9.18 24.93
C ARG A 130 -36.28 9.85 24.31
N ALA A 131 -37.19 9.05 23.78
CA ALA A 131 -38.52 9.53 23.43
C ALA A 131 -39.46 9.28 24.60
N ASP A 132 -40.25 10.30 24.97
CA ASP A 132 -41.32 10.13 25.94
C ASP A 132 -42.38 9.19 25.39
N LYS A 133 -42.87 8.30 26.24
CA LYS A 133 -43.90 7.33 25.88
C LYS A 133 -45.18 8.11 25.58
N LEU A 134 -45.60 8.14 24.31
CA LEU A 134 -46.84 8.82 23.89
C LEU A 134 -48.03 8.33 24.73
N GLN A 135 -48.71 9.25 25.41
CA GLN A 135 -49.97 8.96 26.05
C GLN A 135 -51.03 8.73 24.97
N ARG A 136 -51.64 7.53 24.98
CA ARG A 136 -52.82 7.24 24.18
C ARG A 136 -54.03 7.90 24.85
N PHE A 137 -54.75 8.71 24.08
CA PHE A 137 -56.06 9.27 24.42
C PHE A 137 -57.18 8.30 24.05
#